data_AF-A0A846A0X8-F1
#
_entry.id   AF-A0A846A0X8-F1
#
_cell.length_a   1.000
_cell.length_b   1.000
_cell.length_c   1.000
_cell.angle_alpha   90.00
_cell.angle_beta   90.00
_cell.angle_gamma   90.00
#
_symmetry.space_group_name_H-M   'P 1'
#
loop_
_entity.id
_entity.type
_entity.pdbx_description
1 polymer ?
#
loop_
_entity_poly.entity_id
_entity_poly.type
_entity_poly.pdbx_seq_one_letter_code
_entity_poly.pdbx_strand_id
1 'polypeptide(L)'
;VYDLVMCHGNFLNADHSYIHKNKNLKGFGSYGDIMIRDRKMYVAPTPFALTDGTERQVTLIAPTGFKFGIDLKHSGTITRIETPRLIRGYYFDMIEHTLTPSYIDNPNAGKKHTFKVFRAAKSLGPTVTLR
;
A
#
# COMPACT_ATOMS: atom_id res chain seq x y z
N VAL A 1 7.23 6.08 23.69
CA VAL A 1 7.61 6.52 22.33
C VAL A 1 6.32 6.94 21.64
N TYR A 2 6.23 8.16 21.10
CA TYR A 2 5.04 8.67 20.42
C TYR A 2 5.30 8.72 18.92
N ASP A 3 4.97 7.64 18.22
CA ASP A 3 5.16 7.51 16.77
C ASP A 3 3.79 7.43 16.12
N LEU A 4 3.50 8.36 15.21
CA LEU A 4 2.27 8.34 14.43
C LEU A 4 2.60 8.77 13.01
N VAL A 5 2.38 7.88 12.05
CA VAL A 5 2.46 8.23 10.64
C VAL A 5 1.09 8.06 10.02
N MET A 6 0.52 9.17 9.58
CA MET A 6 -0.70 9.21 8.77
C MET A 6 -0.29 9.38 7.31
N CYS A 7 -0.82 8.56 6.42
CA CYS A 7 -0.61 8.72 4.98
C CYS A 7 -1.92 8.68 4.21
N HIS A 8 -1.97 9.42 3.11
CA HIS A 8 -3.03 9.25 2.12
C HIS A 8 -2.97 7.84 1.51
N GLY A 9 -4.11 7.19 1.25
CA GLY A 9 -4.18 5.81 0.75
C GLY A 9 -3.37 5.57 -0.53
N ASN A 10 -3.31 6.57 -1.42
CA ASN A 10 -2.50 6.53 -2.65
C ASN A 10 -1.00 6.32 -2.42
N PHE A 11 -0.50 6.65 -1.22
CA PHE A 11 0.88 6.35 -0.86
C PHE A 11 1.14 4.83 -0.80
N LEU A 12 0.14 4.07 -0.32
CA LEU A 12 0.18 2.62 -0.19
C LEU A 12 -0.21 1.92 -1.50
N ASN A 13 -1.28 2.39 -2.16
CA ASN A 13 -1.74 1.84 -3.43
C ASN A 13 -2.42 2.92 -4.28
N ALA A 14 -1.94 3.12 -5.51
CA ALA A 14 -2.47 4.11 -6.44
C ALA A 14 -3.71 3.64 -7.22
N ASP A 15 -3.99 2.33 -7.23
CA ASP A 15 -5.17 1.77 -7.91
C ASP A 15 -6.42 1.85 -7.02
N HIS A 16 -7.50 2.38 -7.61
CA HIS A 16 -8.81 2.57 -6.98
C HIS A 16 -9.94 1.83 -7.71
N SER A 17 -9.62 1.06 -8.75
CA SER A 17 -10.61 0.44 -9.64
C SER A 17 -11.11 -0.92 -9.16
N TYR A 18 -10.50 -1.48 -8.11
CA TYR A 18 -10.84 -2.80 -7.62
C TYR A 18 -12.26 -2.86 -7.01
N ILE A 19 -13.07 -3.78 -7.53
CA ILE A 19 -14.41 -4.07 -7.02
C ILE A 19 -14.36 -5.44 -6.34
N HIS A 20 -14.64 -5.47 -5.04
CA HIS A 20 -14.73 -6.73 -4.30
C HIS A 20 -15.95 -7.53 -4.75
N LYS A 21 -15.72 -8.74 -5.28
CA LYS A 21 -16.78 -9.69 -5.64
C LYS A 21 -16.75 -10.83 -4.65
N ASN A 22 -17.83 -11.03 -3.89
CA ASN A 22 -17.95 -12.11 -2.91
C ASN A 22 -18.24 -13.45 -3.60
N LYS A 23 -17.24 -13.97 -4.34
CA LYS A 23 -17.33 -15.23 -5.07
C LYS A 23 -16.86 -16.40 -4.21
N ASN A 24 -17.31 -17.59 -4.55
CA ASN A 24 -16.89 -18.81 -3.90
C ASN A 24 -16.93 -20.00 -4.85
N LEU A 25 -16.11 -21.01 -4.52
CA LEU A 25 -16.10 -22.34 -5.11
C LEU A 25 -16.60 -23.31 -4.05
N LYS A 26 -17.54 -24.19 -4.42
CA LYS A 26 -18.13 -25.21 -3.53
C LYS A 26 -17.70 -26.61 -4.00
N GLY A 27 -18.02 -27.64 -3.24
CA GLY A 27 -17.70 -29.02 -3.64
C GLY A 27 -16.32 -29.48 -3.17
N PHE A 28 -15.75 -28.84 -2.14
CA PHE A 28 -14.40 -29.11 -1.66
C PHE A 28 -14.39 -30.03 -0.42
N GLY A 29 -13.23 -30.61 -0.10
CA GLY A 29 -13.04 -31.53 1.03
C GLY A 29 -13.48 -32.96 0.72
N SER A 30 -13.10 -33.93 1.57
CA SER A 30 -13.38 -35.35 1.34
C SER A 30 -14.88 -35.69 1.26
N TYR A 31 -15.75 -34.83 1.80
CA TYR A 31 -17.20 -34.97 1.76
C TYR A 31 -17.90 -33.98 0.80
N GLY A 32 -17.15 -33.12 0.12
CA GLY A 32 -17.68 -32.19 -0.89
C GLY A 32 -18.55 -31.05 -0.36
N ASP A 33 -18.64 -30.85 0.95
CA ASP A 33 -19.50 -29.85 1.59
C ASP A 33 -18.77 -28.54 1.95
N ILE A 34 -17.46 -28.47 1.69
CA ILE A 34 -16.64 -27.30 1.99
C ILE A 34 -16.67 -26.31 0.81
N MET A 35 -16.46 -25.03 1.13
CA MET A 35 -16.34 -23.95 0.15
C MET A 35 -15.06 -23.13 0.33
N ILE A 36 -14.43 -22.77 -0.79
CA ILE A 36 -13.37 -21.76 -0.87
C ILE A 36 -14.04 -20.42 -1.18
N ARG A 37 -13.70 -19.38 -0.40
CA ARG A 37 -14.20 -18.02 -0.62
C ARG A 37 -13.11 -17.15 -1.22
N ASP A 38 -13.48 -16.33 -2.20
CA ASP A 38 -12.63 -15.26 -2.70
C ASP A 38 -12.45 -14.23 -1.59
N ARG A 39 -11.26 -14.19 -1.00
CA ARG A 39 -10.85 -13.24 0.04
C ARG A 39 -9.46 -12.75 -0.28
N LYS A 40 -9.31 -11.44 -0.46
CA LYS A 40 -7.99 -10.83 -0.64
C LYS A 40 -7.31 -10.71 0.72
N MET A 41 -6.42 -11.65 1.02
CA MET A 41 -5.50 -11.56 2.15
C MET A 41 -4.20 -10.92 1.64
N TYR A 42 -4.03 -9.62 1.83
CA TYR A 42 -2.78 -8.94 1.50
C TYR A 42 -2.35 -8.06 2.68
N VAL A 43 -1.05 -7.99 2.88
CA VAL A 43 -0.44 -7.09 3.85
C VAL A 43 0.03 -5.87 3.08
N ALA A 44 -0.64 -4.74 3.26
CA ALA A 44 -0.10 -3.47 2.81
C ALA A 44 1.10 -3.10 3.69
N PRO A 45 2.20 -2.58 3.13
CA PRO A 45 3.30 -2.09 3.94
C PRO A 45 2.79 -0.96 4.84
N THR A 46 3.29 -0.91 6.07
CA THR A 46 3.06 0.26 6.92
C THR A 46 3.87 1.43 6.35
N PRO A 47 3.46 2.69 6.59
CA PRO A 47 4.28 3.84 6.22
C PRO A 47 5.69 3.76 6.79
N PHE A 48 5.83 3.27 8.03
CA PHE A 48 7.13 3.03 8.68
C PHE A 48 8.02 2.05 7.91
N ALA A 49 7.44 1.04 7.26
CA ALA A 49 8.22 0.11 6.43
C ALA A 49 8.70 0.74 5.12
N LEU A 50 8.07 1.83 4.67
CA LEU A 50 8.37 2.52 3.43
C LEU A 50 9.25 3.76 3.59
N THR A 51 9.47 4.23 4.82
CA THR A 51 10.11 5.53 5.05
C THR A 51 11.15 5.48 6.15
N ASP A 52 12.20 6.27 5.98
CA ASP A 52 13.18 6.56 7.02
C ASP A 52 12.93 7.96 7.61
N GLY A 53 13.32 8.14 8.88
CA GLY A 53 13.24 9.42 9.58
C GLY A 53 11.87 9.73 10.16
N THR A 54 10.95 8.77 10.16
CA THR A 54 9.60 8.88 10.79
C THR A 54 9.56 8.45 12.24
N GLU A 55 10.60 7.81 12.74
CA GLU A 55 10.72 7.33 14.11
C GLU A 55 10.73 8.50 15.08
N ARG A 56 10.03 8.36 16.22
CA ARG A 56 9.92 9.40 17.27
C ARG A 56 9.28 10.69 16.78
N GLN A 57 8.38 10.60 15.81
CA GLN A 57 7.73 11.75 15.16
C GLN A 57 6.24 11.52 14.89
N VAL A 58 5.49 12.62 14.81
CA VAL A 58 4.13 12.66 14.24
C VAL A 58 4.23 13.22 12.81
N THR A 59 3.98 12.39 11.82
CA THR A 59 4.22 12.68 10.40
C THR A 59 2.96 12.47 9.57
N LEU A 60 2.67 13.42 8.68
CA LEU A 60 1.62 13.33 7.67
C LEU A 60 2.26 13.24 6.27
N ILE A 61 1.89 12.22 5.49
CA ILE A 61 2.31 12.05 4.09
C ILE A 61 1.09 12.25 3.19
N ALA A 62 1.11 13.28 2.36
CA ALA A 62 -0.01 13.64 1.50
C ALA A 62 0.43 13.87 0.05
N PRO A 63 -0.45 13.67 -0.96
CA PRO A 63 -0.13 13.97 -2.34
C PRO A 63 0.25 15.45 -2.53
N THR A 64 1.10 15.72 -3.51
CA THR A 64 1.38 17.11 -3.90
C THR A 64 0.09 17.85 -4.24
N GLY A 65 -0.11 19.03 -3.66
CA GLY A 65 -1.30 19.86 -3.88
C GLY A 65 -2.45 19.62 -2.91
N PHE A 66 -2.34 18.67 -1.99
CA PHE A 66 -3.31 18.51 -0.90
C PHE A 66 -3.37 19.78 -0.05
N LYS A 67 -4.59 20.30 0.18
CA LYS A 67 -4.82 21.54 0.95
C LYS A 67 -5.04 21.22 2.42
N PHE A 68 -4.39 21.98 3.29
CA PHE A 68 -4.54 21.86 4.74
C PHE A 68 -5.26 23.10 5.28
N GLY A 69 -6.07 22.93 6.32
CA GLY A 69 -6.69 24.04 7.06
C GLY A 69 -5.81 24.59 8.19
N ILE A 70 -4.58 24.08 8.33
CA ILE A 70 -3.62 24.44 9.39
C ILE A 70 -2.21 24.54 8.79
N ASP A 71 -1.35 25.32 9.44
CA ASP A 71 0.05 25.44 9.05
C ASP A 71 0.86 24.22 9.48
N LEU A 72 1.41 23.52 8.50
CA LEU A 72 2.29 22.38 8.68
C LEU A 72 3.68 22.65 8.09
N LYS A 73 4.71 22.18 8.79
CA LYS A 73 6.10 22.26 8.30
C LYS A 73 6.36 21.14 7.31
N HIS A 74 6.77 21.51 6.10
CA HIS A 74 7.30 20.56 5.12
C HIS A 74 8.58 19.91 5.64
N SER A 75 8.62 18.57 5.62
CA SER A 75 9.67 17.74 6.22
C SER A 75 10.20 16.67 5.26
N GLY A 76 9.94 16.78 3.95
CA GLY A 76 10.46 15.86 2.96
C GLY A 76 9.55 15.72 1.75
N THR A 77 10.08 15.15 0.66
CA THR A 77 9.32 14.85 -0.54
C THR A 77 9.66 13.43 -0.97
N ILE A 78 8.62 12.62 -1.21
CA ILE A 78 8.75 11.21 -1.59
C ILE A 78 8.11 11.03 -2.95
N THR A 79 8.77 10.28 -3.85
CA THR A 79 8.16 9.88 -5.13
C THR A 79 8.05 8.36 -5.19
N ARG A 80 6.83 7.86 -5.31
CA ARG A 80 6.52 6.46 -5.59
C ARG A 80 6.43 6.28 -7.11
N ILE A 81 6.89 5.15 -7.61
CA ILE A 81 6.84 4.82 -9.04
C ILE A 81 6.04 3.53 -9.20
N GLU A 82 5.10 3.53 -10.13
CA GLU A 82 4.33 2.34 -10.44
C GLU A 82 5.19 1.25 -11.08
N THR A 83 5.06 0.03 -10.55
CA THR A 83 5.80 -1.17 -10.99
C THR A 83 5.47 -1.53 -12.45
N PRO A 84 6.38 -2.20 -13.18
CA PRO A 84 6.13 -2.65 -14.56
C PRO A 84 4.98 -3.65 -14.70
N ARG A 85 4.71 -4.48 -13.67
CA ARG A 85 3.72 -5.57 -13.74
C ARG A 85 2.80 -5.60 -12.54
N LEU A 86 1.53 -5.91 -12.78
CA LEU A 86 0.50 -6.12 -11.76
C LEU A 86 0.18 -7.61 -11.64
N ILE A 87 -0.19 -8.07 -10.44
CA ILE A 87 -0.69 -9.43 -10.26
C ILE A 87 -2.11 -9.53 -10.84
N ARG A 88 -2.32 -10.47 -11.75
CA ARG A 88 -3.63 -10.76 -12.34
C ARG A 88 -4.40 -11.78 -11.51
N GLY A 89 -3.68 -12.73 -10.94
CA GLY A 89 -4.21 -13.84 -10.18
C GLY A 89 -3.08 -14.76 -9.76
N TYR A 90 -3.43 -15.85 -9.08
CA TYR A 90 -2.48 -16.87 -8.67
C TYR A 90 -3.13 -18.24 -8.77
N TYR A 91 -2.30 -19.27 -8.89
CA TYR A 91 -2.68 -20.66 -8.74
C TYR A 91 -2.03 -21.17 -7.46
N PHE A 92 -2.78 -21.92 -6.65
CA PHE A 92 -2.24 -22.61 -5.49
C PHE A 92 -2.42 -24.10 -5.69
N ASP A 93 -1.30 -24.81 -5.78
CA ASP A 93 -1.30 -26.26 -5.85
C ASP A 93 -1.40 -26.84 -4.45
N MET A 94 -2.42 -27.66 -4.18
CA MET A 94 -2.63 -28.24 -2.85
C MET A 94 -1.84 -29.53 -2.62
N ILE A 95 -1.30 -30.15 -3.68
CA ILE A 95 -0.47 -31.35 -3.57
C ILE A 95 0.98 -30.93 -3.36
N GLU A 96 1.46 -29.99 -4.19
CA GLU A 96 2.82 -29.48 -4.10
C GLU A 96 2.96 -28.36 -3.04
N HIS A 97 1.85 -27.81 -2.57
CA HIS A 97 1.80 -26.65 -1.66
C HIS A 97 2.53 -25.42 -2.21
N THR A 98 2.47 -25.22 -3.52
CA THR A 98 3.13 -24.12 -4.22
C THR A 98 2.15 -23.00 -4.58
N LEU A 99 2.58 -21.74 -4.41
CA LEU A 99 1.82 -20.55 -4.80
C LEU A 99 2.49 -19.88 -6.00
N THR A 100 1.85 -19.95 -7.16
CA THR A 100 2.39 -19.41 -8.41
C THR A 100 1.59 -18.18 -8.86
N PRO A 101 2.20 -16.97 -8.88
CA PRO A 101 1.52 -15.77 -9.36
C PRO A 101 1.51 -15.71 -10.89
N SER A 102 0.46 -15.08 -11.42
CA SER A 102 0.36 -14.66 -12.81
C SER A 102 0.31 -13.14 -12.90
N TYR A 103 0.96 -12.57 -13.91
CA TYR A 103 1.13 -11.13 -14.06
C TYR A 103 0.51 -10.62 -15.36
N ILE A 104 0.21 -9.33 -15.37
CA ILE A 104 -0.07 -8.52 -16.56
C ILE A 104 0.82 -7.27 -16.54
N ASP A 105 1.02 -6.66 -17.70
CA ASP A 105 1.71 -5.38 -17.79
C ASP A 105 0.87 -4.29 -17.10
N ASN A 106 1.54 -3.42 -16.35
CA ASN A 106 0.90 -2.27 -15.76
C ASN A 106 0.73 -1.17 -16.84
N PRO A 107 -0.51 -0.76 -17.19
CA PRO A 107 -0.70 0.33 -18.15
C PRO A 107 -0.13 1.67 -17.66
N ASN A 108 0.08 1.83 -16.36
CA ASN A 108 0.69 3.00 -15.75
C ASN A 108 2.17 2.77 -15.35
N ALA A 109 2.84 1.74 -15.89
CA ALA A 109 4.24 1.45 -15.57
C ALA A 109 5.12 2.72 -15.66
N GLY A 110 5.92 2.97 -14.63
CA GLY A 110 6.80 4.15 -14.57
C GLY A 110 6.12 5.46 -14.20
N LYS A 111 4.78 5.49 -14.04
CA LYS A 111 4.05 6.67 -13.57
C LYS A 111 4.54 7.05 -12.17
N LYS A 112 4.88 8.33 -12.01
CA LYS A 112 5.41 8.90 -10.77
C LYS A 112 4.29 9.55 -9.97
N HIS A 113 4.24 9.22 -8.68
CA HIS A 113 3.32 9.80 -7.71
C HIS A 113 4.14 10.51 -6.63
N THR A 114 4.07 11.84 -6.59
CA THR A 114 4.84 12.64 -5.65
C THR A 114 4.01 13.05 -4.45
N PHE A 115 4.55 12.75 -3.27
CA PHE A 115 3.99 13.03 -1.96
C PHE A 115 4.87 14.03 -1.23
N LYS A 116 4.24 14.93 -0.50
CA LYS A 116 4.90 15.83 0.44
C LYS A 116 4.69 15.33 1.85
N VAL A 117 5.73 15.46 2.64
CA VAL A 117 5.75 15.03 4.04
C VAL A 117 5.67 16.26 4.93
N PHE A 118 4.86 16.18 5.96
CA PHE A 118 4.52 17.30 6.83
C PHE A 118 4.56 16.89 8.30
N ARG A 119 4.87 17.87 9.15
CA ARG A 119 4.84 17.77 10.62
C ARG A 119 4.26 19.04 11.22
N ALA A 120 3.98 19.00 12.52
CA ALA A 120 3.64 20.22 13.26
C ALA A 120 4.73 21.29 13.07
N ALA A 121 4.34 22.57 12.99
CA ALA A 121 5.23 23.68 12.63
C ALA A 121 6.54 23.74 13.44
N LYS A 122 6.48 23.42 14.74
CA LYS A 122 7.62 23.45 15.67
C LYS A 122 8.35 22.12 15.81
N SER A 123 7.98 21.09 15.04
CA SER A 123 8.59 19.77 15.15
C SER A 123 10.04 19.81 14.68
N LEU A 124 10.92 19.30 15.55
CA LEU A 124 12.32 19.04 15.27
C LEU A 124 12.45 17.54 14.95
N GLY A 125 12.93 17.23 13.75
CA GLY A 125 13.12 15.87 13.30
C GLY A 125 13.80 15.84 11.93
N PRO A 126 14.39 14.71 11.54
CA PRO A 126 15.11 14.59 10.27
C PRO A 126 14.17 14.73 9.08
N THR A 127 14.72 15.03 7.91
CA THR A 127 13.99 14.92 6.66
C THR A 127 13.53 13.48 6.44
N VAL A 128 12.31 13.30 5.98
CA VAL A 128 11.75 11.98 5.67
C VAL A 128 12.06 11.61 4.23
N THR A 129 12.54 10.38 4.04
CA THR A 129 12.87 9.80 2.74
C THR A 129 12.15 8.47 2.53
N LEU A 130 12.04 8.04 1.27
CA LEU A 130 11.61 6.68 0.94
C LEU A 130 12.78 5.72 1.23
N ARG A 131 12.46 4.55 1.76
CA ARG A 131 13.41 3.44 1.92
C ARG A 131 13.54 2.63 0.63
#